data_AF-A0A2G9M495-F1
#
_entry.id   AF-A0A2G9M495-F1
#
_cell.length_a   1.000
_cell.length_b   1.000
_cell.length_c   1.000
_cell.angle_alpha   90.00
_cell.angle_beta   90.00
_cell.angle_gamma   90.00
#
_symmetry.space_group_name_H-M   'P 1'
#
loop_
_entity.id
_entity.type
_entity.pdbx_description
1 polymer ?
#
loop_
_entity_poly.entity_id
_entity_poly.type
_entity_poly.pdbx_seq_one_letter_code
_entity_poly.pdbx_strand_id
1 'polypeptide(L)'
;MTSNIPERPESLEELTEPSLRKVAVVDTIGNNLYGLVVGGLLDYNAGLDLTGILASRTYAAGMNTITGAPYGWWREQVFRFTGTTEEDNRMKRTAVDLLAFNTFQLPFYATVVAIGSLVSEGKVDMEKVEHGALSLALISPLIGPSMGWFLDGFRRVCGVRTAAEGAYGRNEQ
;
A
#
# COMPACT_ATOMS: atom_id res chain seq x y z
N MET A 1 0.35 22.73 -40.60
CA MET A 1 -0.38 22.09 -39.49
C MET A 1 -0.16 20.59 -39.58
N THR A 2 0.95 20.12 -39.02
CA THR A 2 1.23 18.69 -38.87
C THR A 2 0.88 18.32 -37.44
N SER A 3 -0.09 17.42 -37.32
CA SER A 3 -0.61 16.87 -36.07
C SER A 3 0.51 16.13 -35.32
N ASN A 4 0.96 16.68 -34.18
CA ASN A 4 1.80 15.96 -33.22
C ASN A 4 0.91 14.93 -32.50
N ILE A 5 0.79 13.74 -33.09
CA ILE A 5 0.27 12.57 -32.38
C ILE A 5 1.46 12.03 -31.58
N PRO A 6 1.42 12.01 -30.24
CA PRO A 6 2.50 11.41 -29.46
C PRO A 6 2.58 9.92 -29.84
N GLU A 7 3.78 9.48 -30.22
CA GLU A 7 4.03 8.08 -30.57
C GLU A 7 3.71 7.17 -29.39
N ARG A 8 3.00 6.08 -29.68
CA ARG A 8 2.69 5.02 -28.72
C ARG A 8 4.03 4.34 -28.36
N PRO A 9 4.39 4.18 -27.08
CA PRO A 9 5.66 3.55 -26.72
C PRO A 9 5.71 2.11 -27.27
N GLU A 10 6.75 1.83 -28.05
CA GLU A 10 6.85 0.66 -28.93
C GLU A 10 7.36 -0.61 -28.23
N SER A 11 7.73 -0.56 -26.93
CA SER A 11 8.16 -1.75 -26.20
C SER A 11 7.83 -1.71 -24.70
N LEU A 12 7.48 -2.87 -24.15
CA LEU A 12 7.23 -3.06 -22.71
C LEU A 12 8.50 -2.90 -21.85
N GLU A 13 9.69 -2.79 -22.47
CA GLU A 13 10.98 -2.60 -21.79
C GLU A 13 11.22 -1.14 -21.37
N GLU A 14 10.66 -0.16 -22.07
CA GLU A 14 10.80 1.26 -21.73
C GLU A 14 9.96 1.64 -20.49
N LEU A 15 8.96 0.82 -20.15
CA LEU A 15 8.21 0.90 -18.89
C LEU A 15 9.00 0.37 -17.68
N THR A 16 10.22 -0.16 -17.88
CA THR A 16 11.11 -0.67 -16.82
C THR A 16 12.33 0.22 -16.59
N GLU A 17 12.12 1.53 -16.41
CA GLU A 17 13.19 2.40 -15.93
C GLU A 17 13.65 2.02 -14.50
N PRO A 18 14.97 2.06 -14.20
CA PRO A 18 15.53 1.68 -12.90
C PRO A 18 14.95 2.46 -11.70
N SER A 19 14.33 3.61 -11.93
CA SER A 19 13.60 4.41 -10.95
C SER A 19 12.35 3.70 -10.40
N LEU A 20 11.55 3.05 -11.27
CA LEU A 20 10.31 2.34 -10.90
C LEU A 20 10.61 1.09 -10.09
N ARG A 21 11.61 0.31 -10.52
CA ARG A 21 12.04 -0.87 -9.76
C ARG A 21 12.59 -0.49 -8.39
N LYS A 22 13.31 0.62 -8.29
CA LYS A 22 13.79 1.15 -7.00
C LYS A 22 12.62 1.55 -6.10
N VAL A 23 11.62 2.26 -6.61
CA VAL A 23 10.40 2.61 -5.85
C VAL A 23 9.68 1.36 -5.37
N ALA A 24 9.46 0.36 -6.23
CA ALA A 24 8.81 -0.89 -5.88
C ALA A 24 9.53 -1.65 -4.74
N VAL A 25 10.86 -1.71 -4.79
CA VAL A 25 11.67 -2.32 -3.73
C VAL A 25 11.57 -1.52 -2.43
N VAL A 26 11.69 -0.19 -2.51
CA VAL A 26 11.59 0.71 -1.35
C VAL A 26 10.21 0.59 -0.69
N ASP A 27 9.13 0.54 -1.45
CA ASP A 27 7.77 0.38 -0.93
C ASP A 27 7.59 -0.97 -0.24
N THR A 28 8.14 -2.04 -0.82
CA THR A 28 8.06 -3.38 -0.24
C THR A 28 8.82 -3.46 1.08
N ILE A 29 10.04 -2.90 1.14
CA ILE A 29 10.83 -2.85 2.37
C ILE A 29 10.15 -1.94 3.40
N GLY A 30 9.67 -0.77 2.97
CA GLY A 30 8.98 0.18 3.84
C GLY A 30 7.73 -0.43 4.47
N ASN A 31 6.91 -1.12 3.69
CA ASN A 31 5.71 -1.80 4.18
C ASN A 31 6.07 -2.89 5.22
N ASN A 32 7.15 -3.64 4.98
CA ASN A 32 7.66 -4.62 5.93
C ASN A 32 8.15 -3.99 7.24
N LEU A 33 8.95 -2.91 7.16
CA LEU A 33 9.44 -2.20 8.34
C LEU A 33 8.28 -1.62 9.16
N TYR A 34 7.31 -1.01 8.49
CA TYR A 34 6.10 -0.52 9.13
C TYR A 34 5.33 -1.65 9.83
N GLY A 35 5.13 -2.77 9.14
CA GLY A 35 4.43 -3.94 9.67
C GLY A 35 5.14 -4.61 10.85
N LEU A 36 6.48 -4.58 10.88
CA LEU A 36 7.27 -5.05 12.02
C LEU A 36 7.09 -4.16 13.26
N VAL A 37 7.09 -2.84 13.08
CA VAL A 37 6.98 -1.89 14.19
C VAL A 37 5.54 -1.76 14.67
N VAL A 38 4.65 -1.23 13.82
CA VAL A 38 3.27 -0.93 14.19
C VAL A 38 2.48 -2.22 14.36
N GLY A 39 2.62 -3.13 13.40
CA GLY A 39 1.92 -4.39 13.46
C GLY A 39 2.45 -5.34 14.53
N GLY A 40 3.76 -5.33 14.82
CA GLY A 40 4.31 -6.06 15.97
C GLY A 40 3.80 -5.51 17.30
N LEU A 41 3.66 -4.18 17.42
CA LEU A 41 3.03 -3.57 18.59
C LEU A 41 1.56 -3.97 18.72
N LEU A 42 0.80 -4.00 17.61
CA LEU A 42 -0.59 -4.47 17.64
C LEU A 42 -0.69 -5.94 18.07
N ASP A 43 0.18 -6.82 17.55
CA ASP A 43 0.21 -8.23 17.94
C ASP A 43 0.54 -8.39 19.43
N TYR A 44 1.48 -7.60 19.96
CA TYR A 44 1.80 -7.59 21.40
C TYR A 44 0.61 -7.14 22.24
N ASN A 45 -0.10 -6.08 21.83
CA ASN A 45 -1.31 -5.62 22.52
C ASN A 45 -2.48 -6.62 22.40
N ALA A 46 -2.52 -7.42 21.34
CA ALA A 46 -3.45 -8.53 21.18
C ALA A 46 -3.08 -9.75 22.05
N GLY A 47 -1.97 -9.70 22.80
CA GLY A 47 -1.56 -10.73 23.74
C GLY A 47 -0.76 -11.88 23.11
N LEU A 48 -0.23 -11.71 21.90
CA LEU A 48 0.64 -12.71 21.28
C LEU A 48 2.00 -12.72 22.01
N ASP A 49 2.53 -13.93 22.23
CA ASP A 49 3.90 -14.13 22.71
C ASP A 49 4.92 -13.84 21.60
N LEU A 50 6.21 -13.83 21.93
CA LEU A 50 7.26 -13.51 20.95
C LEU A 50 7.24 -14.46 19.73
N THR A 51 6.93 -15.74 19.95
CA THR A 51 6.85 -16.73 18.87
C THR A 51 5.66 -16.47 17.97
N GLY A 52 4.49 -16.19 18.55
CA GLY A 52 3.28 -15.81 17.83
C GLY A 52 3.47 -14.52 17.02
N ILE A 53 4.09 -13.49 17.61
CA ILE A 53 4.42 -12.24 16.91
C ILE A 53 5.36 -12.56 15.73
N LEU A 54 6.43 -13.33 15.95
CA LEU A 54 7.37 -13.66 14.88
C LEU A 54 6.68 -14.40 13.73
N ALA A 55 5.86 -15.42 14.03
CA ALA A 55 5.13 -16.17 13.03
C ALA A 55 4.15 -15.28 12.24
N SER A 56 3.37 -14.45 12.95
CA SER A 56 2.44 -13.47 12.38
C SER A 56 3.17 -12.48 11.46
N ARG A 57 4.30 -11.94 11.90
CA ARG A 57 5.09 -10.98 11.10
C ARG A 57 5.78 -11.64 9.92
N THR A 58 6.26 -12.87 10.03
CA THR A 58 6.83 -13.61 8.89
C THR A 58 5.76 -13.86 7.82
N TYR A 59 4.55 -14.27 8.22
CA TYR A 59 3.44 -14.41 7.29
C TYR A 59 3.07 -13.08 6.63
N ALA A 60 2.92 -12.02 7.44
CA ALA A 60 2.64 -10.68 6.95
C ALA A 60 3.74 -10.18 6.00
N ALA A 61 5.01 -10.54 6.25
CA ALA A 61 6.11 -10.14 5.39
C ALA A 61 6.02 -10.76 4.00
N GLY A 62 5.65 -12.05 3.91
CA GLY A 62 5.38 -12.70 2.63
C GLY A 62 4.25 -12.00 1.87
N MET A 63 3.16 -11.65 2.57
CA MET A 63 2.05 -10.91 1.95
C MET A 63 2.48 -9.51 1.51
N ASN A 64 3.29 -8.81 2.30
CA ASN A 64 3.82 -7.49 2.00
C ASN A 64 4.79 -7.50 0.80
N THR A 65 5.51 -8.60 0.56
CA THR A 65 6.32 -8.76 -0.66
C THR A 65 5.45 -8.78 -1.91
N ILE A 66 4.25 -9.33 -1.83
CA ILE A 66 3.31 -9.37 -2.94
C ILE A 66 2.62 -8.01 -3.10
N THR A 67 2.24 -7.35 -2.00
CA THR A 67 1.38 -6.17 -2.02
C THR A 67 2.11 -4.83 -1.96
N GLY A 68 3.36 -4.78 -1.50
CA GLY A 68 4.06 -3.52 -1.23
C GLY A 68 4.16 -2.62 -2.46
N ALA A 69 4.71 -3.14 -3.56
CA ALA A 69 4.83 -2.40 -4.80
C ALA A 69 3.47 -2.08 -5.45
N PRO A 70 2.51 -3.02 -5.57
CA PRO A 70 1.16 -2.69 -6.05
C PRO A 70 0.45 -1.62 -5.22
N TYR A 71 0.61 -1.65 -3.89
CA TYR A 71 0.03 -0.65 -3.00
C TYR A 71 0.66 0.73 -3.20
N GLY A 72 1.99 0.82 -3.29
CA GLY A 72 2.69 2.07 -3.56
C GLY A 72 2.26 2.70 -4.89
N TRP A 73 2.14 1.89 -5.95
CA TRP A 73 1.60 2.32 -7.23
C TRP A 73 0.14 2.77 -7.14
N TRP A 74 -0.72 2.00 -6.45
CA TRP A 74 -2.13 2.35 -6.28
C TRP A 74 -2.30 3.68 -5.53
N ARG A 75 -1.51 3.87 -4.48
CA ARG A 75 -1.48 5.12 -3.71
C ARG A 75 -1.19 6.31 -4.61
N GLU A 76 -0.18 6.24 -5.48
CA GLU A 76 0.09 7.29 -6.48
C GLU A 76 -1.12 7.55 -7.40
N GLN A 77 -1.83 6.49 -7.83
CA GLN A 77 -3.04 6.67 -8.65
C GLN A 77 -4.13 7.43 -7.89
N VAL A 78 -4.34 7.11 -6.61
CA VAL A 78 -5.35 7.79 -5.77
C VAL A 78 -4.98 9.26 -5.54
N PHE A 79 -3.71 9.58 -5.31
CA PHE A 79 -3.23 10.97 -5.28
C PHE A 79 -3.53 11.69 -6.60
N ARG A 80 -3.28 11.03 -7.74
CA ARG A 80 -3.57 11.59 -9.06
C ARG A 80 -5.06 11.80 -9.31
N PHE A 81 -5.90 10.81 -8.96
CA PHE A 81 -7.36 10.86 -9.14
C PHE A 81 -8.01 11.94 -8.28
N THR A 82 -7.45 12.22 -7.10
CA THR A 82 -7.96 13.24 -6.18
C THR A 82 -7.40 14.63 -6.45
N GLY A 83 -6.49 14.81 -7.41
CA GLY A 83 -5.89 16.11 -7.66
C GLY A 83 -5.01 16.57 -6.50
N THR A 84 -4.36 15.65 -5.78
CA THR A 84 -3.65 15.95 -4.52
C THR A 84 -2.15 16.03 -4.74
N THR A 85 -1.55 17.19 -4.49
CA THR A 85 -0.12 17.46 -4.69
C THR A 85 0.64 17.55 -3.35
N GLU A 86 1.97 17.68 -3.40
CA GLU A 86 2.78 17.93 -2.20
C GLU A 86 2.48 19.29 -1.55
N GLU A 87 2.01 20.27 -2.33
CA GLU A 87 1.69 21.63 -1.88
C GLU A 87 0.37 21.71 -1.10
N ASP A 88 -0.50 20.70 -1.26
CA ASP A 88 -1.74 20.62 -0.53
C ASP A 88 -1.53 20.47 0.98
N ASN A 89 -2.52 20.93 1.73
CA ASN A 89 -2.48 20.83 3.19
C ASN A 89 -2.41 19.37 3.67
N ARG A 90 -1.82 19.18 4.86
CA ARG A 90 -1.64 17.85 5.47
C ARG A 90 -2.94 17.08 5.67
N MET A 91 -4.05 17.78 5.92
CA MET A 91 -5.35 17.13 6.15
C MET A 91 -5.89 16.49 4.87
N LYS A 92 -5.79 17.16 3.73
CA LYS A 92 -6.16 16.62 2.41
C LYS A 92 -5.32 15.39 2.09
N ARG A 93 -4.00 15.47 2.23
CA ARG A 93 -3.09 14.33 2.00
C ARG A 93 -3.41 13.14 2.90
N THR A 94 -3.69 13.40 4.17
CA THR A 94 -4.09 12.38 5.15
C THR A 94 -5.39 11.68 4.77
N ALA A 95 -6.40 12.43 4.31
CA ALA A 95 -7.65 11.85 3.84
C ALA A 95 -7.45 10.98 2.58
N VAL A 96 -6.53 11.39 1.69
CA VAL A 96 -6.17 10.64 0.48
C VAL A 96 -5.39 9.37 0.82
N ASP A 97 -4.50 9.41 1.81
CA ASP A 97 -3.82 8.21 2.34
C ASP A 97 -4.83 7.22 2.93
N LEU A 98 -5.80 7.71 3.71
CA LEU A 98 -6.89 6.88 4.23
C LEU A 98 -7.72 6.27 3.11
N LEU A 99 -8.05 7.05 2.08
CA LEU A 99 -8.78 6.58 0.90
C LEU A 99 -7.99 5.50 0.15
N ALA A 100 -6.69 5.72 -0.10
CA ALA A 100 -5.81 4.77 -0.76
C ALA A 100 -5.68 3.47 0.03
N PHE A 101 -5.54 3.58 1.37
CA PHE A 101 -5.54 2.43 2.26
C PHE A 101 -6.84 1.66 2.17
N ASN A 102 -7.99 2.30 2.37
CA ASN A 102 -9.28 1.60 2.41
C ASN A 102 -9.65 0.96 1.07
N THR A 103 -9.37 1.64 -0.05
CA THR A 103 -9.69 1.12 -1.39
C THR A 103 -8.80 -0.02 -1.86
N PHE A 104 -7.64 -0.22 -1.22
CA PHE A 104 -6.72 -1.31 -1.54
C PHE A 104 -6.75 -2.42 -0.48
N GLN A 105 -6.57 -2.05 0.78
CA GLN A 105 -6.35 -2.97 1.88
C GLN A 105 -7.64 -3.67 2.31
N LEU A 106 -8.81 -3.01 2.29
CA LEU A 106 -10.06 -3.68 2.66
C LEU A 106 -10.44 -4.78 1.66
N PRO A 107 -10.45 -4.53 0.33
CA PRO A 107 -10.71 -5.61 -0.63
C PRO A 107 -9.66 -6.72 -0.57
N PHE A 108 -8.38 -6.36 -0.43
CA PHE A 108 -7.30 -7.33 -0.31
C PHE A 108 -7.47 -8.21 0.94
N TYR A 109 -7.69 -7.60 2.10
CA TYR A 109 -7.90 -8.31 3.35
C TYR A 109 -9.14 -9.22 3.30
N ALA A 110 -10.26 -8.71 2.77
CA ALA A 110 -11.46 -9.51 2.55
C ALA A 110 -11.18 -10.74 1.67
N THR A 111 -10.40 -10.57 0.60
CA THR A 111 -9.99 -11.67 -0.30
C THR A 111 -9.13 -12.71 0.43
N VAL A 112 -8.17 -12.26 1.25
CA VAL A 112 -7.30 -13.16 2.04
C VAL A 112 -8.13 -13.96 3.05
N VAL A 113 -9.09 -13.34 3.73
CA VAL A 113 -9.98 -14.05 4.68
C VAL A 113 -10.94 -15.00 3.95
N ALA A 114 -11.45 -14.61 2.78
CA ALA A 114 -12.32 -15.47 1.97
C ALA A 114 -11.58 -16.71 1.48
N ILE A 115 -10.35 -16.55 0.98
CA ILE A 115 -9.50 -17.68 0.57
C ILE A 115 -9.10 -18.52 1.79
N GLY A 116 -8.73 -17.87 2.89
CA GLY A 116 -8.36 -18.55 4.14
C GLY A 116 -9.48 -19.46 4.64
N SER A 117 -10.71 -18.94 4.75
CA SER A 117 -11.89 -19.73 5.15
C SER A 117 -12.22 -20.84 4.16
N LEU A 118 -12.11 -20.59 2.86
CA LEU A 118 -12.31 -21.63 1.84
C LEU A 118 -11.30 -22.78 2.00
N VAL A 119 -10.03 -22.47 2.28
CA VAL A 119 -8.97 -23.46 2.45
C VAL A 119 -9.09 -24.21 3.78
N SER A 120 -9.45 -23.54 4.88
CA SER A 120 -9.54 -24.16 6.21
C SER A 120 -10.84 -24.93 6.43
N GLU A 121 -11.97 -24.44 5.91
CA GLU A 121 -13.32 -24.92 6.22
C GLU A 121 -14.07 -25.47 4.99
N GLY A 122 -13.47 -25.38 3.80
CA GLY A 122 -14.06 -25.87 2.55
C GLY A 122 -15.16 -24.98 1.96
N LYS A 123 -15.45 -23.83 2.59
CA LYS A 123 -16.45 -22.85 2.13
C LYS A 123 -16.02 -21.43 2.51
N VAL A 124 -16.45 -20.46 1.72
CA VAL A 124 -16.24 -19.04 2.04
C VAL A 124 -17.17 -18.66 3.19
N ASP A 125 -16.59 -18.23 4.31
CA ASP A 125 -17.32 -17.71 5.46
C ASP A 125 -17.45 -16.19 5.36
N MET A 126 -18.62 -15.74 4.89
CA MET A 126 -18.89 -14.30 4.70
C MET A 126 -18.94 -13.54 6.02
N GLU A 127 -19.32 -14.18 7.12
CA GLU A 127 -19.36 -13.54 8.44
C GLU A 127 -17.94 -13.18 8.90
N LYS A 128 -16.97 -14.08 8.71
CA LYS A 128 -15.54 -13.80 8.97
C LYS A 128 -14.98 -12.69 8.07
N VAL A 129 -15.35 -12.71 6.79
CA VAL A 129 -14.92 -11.70 5.82
C VAL A 129 -15.44 -10.33 6.22
N GLU A 130 -16.73 -10.21 6.51
CA GLU A 130 -17.37 -8.96 6.90
C GLU A 130 -16.83 -8.42 8.23
N HIS A 131 -16.78 -9.26 9.28
CA HIS A 131 -16.24 -8.84 10.57
C HIS A 131 -14.78 -8.42 10.49
N GLY A 132 -13.99 -9.15 9.70
CA GLY A 132 -12.60 -8.83 9.46
C GLY A 132 -12.43 -7.49 8.74
N ALA A 133 -13.15 -7.29 7.64
CA ALA A 133 -13.10 -6.04 6.88
C ALA A 133 -13.59 -4.84 7.70
N LEU A 134 -14.68 -4.99 8.47
CA LEU A 134 -15.19 -3.95 9.36
C LEU A 134 -14.17 -3.61 10.46
N SER A 135 -13.53 -4.60 11.06
CA SER A 135 -12.51 -4.39 12.09
C SER A 135 -11.33 -3.60 11.53
N LEU A 136 -10.86 -3.94 10.32
CA LEU A 136 -9.80 -3.21 9.65
C LEU A 136 -10.23 -1.80 9.28
N ALA A 137 -11.47 -1.61 8.82
CA ALA A 137 -12.02 -0.29 8.50
C ALA A 137 -12.16 0.61 9.74
N LEU A 138 -12.44 0.04 10.91
CA LEU A 138 -12.52 0.79 12.17
C LEU A 138 -11.16 1.34 12.60
N ILE A 139 -10.09 0.57 12.41
CA ILE A 139 -8.73 1.00 12.77
C ILE A 139 -8.03 1.79 11.65
N SER A 140 -8.55 1.76 10.43
CA SER A 140 -7.89 2.37 9.27
C SER A 140 -7.66 3.89 9.35
N PRO A 141 -8.50 4.72 10.02
CA PRO A 141 -8.21 6.14 10.20
C PRO A 141 -6.89 6.39 10.94
N LEU A 142 -6.44 5.43 11.76
CA LEU A 142 -5.14 5.47 12.41
C LEU A 142 -4.06 4.87 11.49
N ILE A 143 -4.29 3.68 10.95
CA ILE A 143 -3.27 2.90 10.24
C ILE A 143 -2.96 3.48 8.85
N GLY A 144 -3.97 3.87 8.07
CA GLY A 144 -3.80 4.33 6.69
C GLY A 144 -2.93 5.59 6.59
N PRO A 145 -3.27 6.68 7.30
CA PRO A 145 -2.44 7.88 7.33
C PRO A 145 -1.04 7.68 7.88
N SER A 146 -0.89 6.97 9.01
CA SER A 146 0.42 6.74 9.61
C SER A 146 1.33 5.90 8.73
N MET A 147 0.78 4.90 8.03
CA MET A 147 1.48 4.15 7.00
C MET A 147 1.90 5.05 5.83
N GLY A 148 0.99 5.89 5.30
CA GLY A 148 1.29 6.80 4.19
C GLY A 148 2.45 7.76 4.53
N TRP A 149 2.42 8.36 5.73
CA TRP A 149 3.49 9.24 6.20
C TRP A 149 4.82 8.50 6.36
N PHE A 150 4.79 7.28 6.92
CA PHE A 150 5.99 6.47 7.07
C PHE A 150 6.59 6.12 5.71
N LEU A 151 5.77 5.69 4.75
CA LEU A 151 6.24 5.33 3.41
C LEU A 151 6.82 6.53 2.66
N ASP A 152 6.20 7.70 2.72
CA ASP A 152 6.77 8.91 2.12
C ASP A 152 8.08 9.32 2.80
N GLY A 153 8.16 9.20 4.13
CA GLY A 153 9.39 9.42 4.88
C GLY A 153 10.50 8.45 4.45
N PHE A 154 10.16 7.16 4.32
CA PHE A 154 11.11 6.13 3.90
C PHE A 154 11.56 6.32 2.44
N ARG A 155 10.63 6.66 1.54
CA ARG A 155 10.92 7.04 0.15
C ARG A 155 11.93 8.19 0.08
N ARG A 156 11.74 9.25 0.89
CA ARG A 156 12.67 10.38 0.98
C ARG A 156 14.06 9.95 1.47
N VAL A 157 14.14 9.11 2.51
CA VAL A 157 15.41 8.57 3.02
C VAL A 157 16.13 7.74 1.95
N CYS A 158 15.40 6.98 1.15
CA CYS A 158 15.95 6.19 0.05
C CYS A 158 16.21 6.99 -1.24
N GLY A 159 15.92 8.30 -1.24
CA GLY A 159 16.07 9.17 -2.40
C GLY A 159 15.20 8.73 -3.58
N VAL A 160 13.94 8.41 -3.31
CA VAL A 160 12.90 8.15 -4.31
C VAL A 160 11.70 9.06 -4.07
N ARG A 161 10.87 9.23 -5.10
CA ARG A 161 9.73 10.16 -5.10
C ARG A 161 8.64 9.73 -4.13
N THR A 162 8.02 10.68 -3.44
CA THR A 162 6.81 10.43 -2.61
C THR A 162 5.62 10.01 -3.47
N ALA A 163 4.51 9.59 -2.85
CA ALA A 163 3.31 9.24 -3.61
C ALA A 163 2.73 10.44 -4.40
N ALA A 164 2.72 11.63 -3.80
CA ALA A 164 2.24 12.83 -4.48
C ALA A 164 3.19 13.28 -5.60
N GLU A 165 4.51 13.18 -5.41
CA GLU A 165 5.49 13.45 -6.48
C GLU A 165 5.39 12.43 -7.62
N GLY A 166 5.24 11.13 -7.28
CA GLY A 166 5.09 10.05 -8.26
C GLY A 166 3.78 10.13 -9.06
N ALA A 167 2.72 10.69 -8.47
CA ALA A 167 1.43 10.90 -9.12
C ALA A 167 1.51 11.85 -10.33
N TYR A 168 2.38 12.87 -10.28
CA TYR A 168 2.48 13.92 -11.31
C TYR A 168 3.82 13.96 -12.05
N GLY A 169 4.89 13.40 -11.50
CA GLY A 169 6.21 13.34 -12.13
C GLY A 169 6.33 12.37 -13.31
N ARG A 170 5.21 11.79 -13.80
CA ARG A 170 5.16 10.95 -15.01
C ARG A 170 4.99 11.75 -16.31
N ASN A 171 4.75 13.06 -16.25
CA ASN A 171 4.44 13.90 -17.42
C ASN A 171 5.56 14.88 -17.80
N GLU A 172 6.73 14.82 -17.16
CA GLU A 172 7.84 15.77 -17.36
C GLU A 172 9.15 15.10 -17.80
N GLN A 173 9.09 13.92 -18.45
CA GLN A 173 10.24 13.29 -19.08
C GLN A 173 9.89 12.91 -20.53
#